data_AF-A0A3D4JVY5-F1
#
_entry.id   AF-A0A3D4JVY5-F1
#
_cell.length_a   1.000
_cell.length_b   1.000
_cell.length_c   1.000
_cell.angle_alpha   90.00
_cell.angle_beta   90.00
_cell.angle_gamma   90.00
#
_symmetry.space_group_name_H-M   'P 1'
#
loop_
_entity.id
_entity.type
_entity.pdbx_description
1 polymer ?
#
loop_
_entity_poly.entity_id
_entity_poly.type
_entity_poly.pdbx_seq_one_letter_code
_entity_poly.pdbx_strand_id
1 'polypeptide(L)'
;MELNFEHHQTAHCENGVASNLLLNKGLKLSEPMIFGIGSGLFFVYLPFLKVNFAPGFSYRPMPGAIFSKAAKRLGIKIKREKFSNPAEA
;
A
#
# COMPACT_ATOMS: atom_id res chain seq x y z
N MET A 1 -6.47 5.75 26.09
CA MET A 1 -7.76 5.44 25.45
C MET A 1 -7.57 4.12 24.74
N GLU A 2 -8.19 3.05 25.22
CA GLU A 2 -8.13 1.75 24.53
C GLU A 2 -9.02 1.81 23.29
N LEU A 3 -8.44 1.52 22.13
CA LEU A 3 -9.21 1.36 20.90
C LEU A 3 -9.70 -0.08 20.85
N ASN A 4 -10.99 -0.28 20.57
CA ASN A 4 -11.54 -1.58 20.19
C ASN A 4 -11.05 -1.93 18.77
N PHE A 5 -9.77 -2.28 18.65
CA PHE A 5 -9.14 -2.68 17.41
C PHE A 5 -9.03 -4.21 17.37
N GLU A 6 -9.72 -4.82 16.42
CA GLU A 6 -9.56 -6.23 16.10
C GLU A 6 -8.49 -6.36 15.01
N HIS A 7 -7.41 -7.08 15.30
CA HIS A 7 -6.34 -7.31 14.34
C HIS A 7 -6.69 -8.47 13.41
N HIS A 8 -6.79 -8.20 12.11
CA HIS A 8 -6.88 -9.25 11.10
C HIS A 8 -5.50 -9.51 10.49
N GLN A 9 -5.04 -10.76 10.59
CA GLN A 9 -3.77 -11.18 10.02
C GLN A 9 -3.82 -11.13 8.48
N THR A 10 -2.75 -10.63 7.88
CA THR A 10 -2.63 -10.42 6.42
C THR A 10 -1.24 -10.79 5.93
N ALA A 11 -1.09 -11.10 4.64
CA ALA A 11 0.19 -11.54 4.08
C ALA A 11 1.11 -10.38 3.65
N HIS A 12 0.55 -9.23 3.27
CA HIS A 12 1.29 -8.10 2.70
C HIS A 12 1.16 -6.86 3.58
N CYS A 13 2.28 -6.27 4.00
CA CYS A 13 2.27 -5.16 4.96
C CYS A 13 1.40 -3.97 4.51
N GLU A 14 1.59 -3.46 3.29
CA GLU A 14 0.87 -2.27 2.80
C GLU A 14 -0.64 -2.51 2.67
N ASN A 15 -1.03 -3.64 2.09
CA ASN A 15 -2.44 -4.01 1.90
C ASN A 15 -3.11 -4.33 3.24
N GLY A 16 -2.37 -5.01 4.10
CA GLY A 16 -2.80 -5.44 5.43
C GLY A 16 -3.10 -4.28 6.35
N VAL A 17 -2.17 -3.34 6.47
CA VAL A 17 -2.37 -2.11 7.25
C VAL A 17 -3.55 -1.32 6.70
N ALA A 18 -3.66 -1.16 5.38
CA ALA A 18 -4.78 -0.44 4.77
C ALA A 18 -6.13 -1.12 5.02
N SER A 19 -6.23 -2.45 4.85
CA SER A 19 -7.46 -3.20 5.08
C SER A 19 -7.90 -3.12 6.55
N ASN A 20 -6.99 -3.33 7.50
CA ASN A 20 -7.25 -3.23 8.93
C ASN A 20 -7.65 -1.81 9.35
N LEU A 21 -6.95 -0.79 8.84
CA LEU A 21 -7.27 0.62 9.14
C LEU A 21 -8.68 0.98 8.68
N LEU A 22 -9.04 0.58 7.47
CA LEU A 22 -10.35 0.89 6.89
C LEU A 22 -11.46 0.09 7.58
N LEU A 23 -11.20 -1.16 7.91
CA LEU A 23 -12.12 -2.00 8.68
C LEU A 23 -12.43 -1.40 10.06
N ASN A 24 -11.40 -0.91 10.76
CA ASN A 24 -11.58 -0.21 12.04
C ASN A 24 -12.40 1.09 11.90
N LYS A 25 -12.48 1.67 10.70
CA LYS A 25 -13.34 2.83 10.38
C LYS A 25 -14.68 2.45 9.75
N GLY A 26 -15.05 1.17 9.77
CA GLY A 26 -16.33 0.66 9.29
C GLY A 26 -16.37 0.28 7.79
N LEU A 27 -15.26 0.45 7.06
CA LEU A 27 -15.15 0.06 5.66
C LEU A 27 -14.61 -1.37 5.57
N LYS A 28 -15.51 -2.33 5.33
CA LYS A 28 -15.19 -3.77 5.22
C LYS A 28 -14.50 -4.10 3.90
N LEU A 29 -13.23 -3.75 3.78
CA LEU A 29 -12.40 -4.06 2.62
C LEU A 29 -11.35 -5.12 2.97
N SER A 30 -11.40 -6.26 2.29
CA SER A 30 -10.40 -7.33 2.39
C SER A 30 -9.08 -6.94 1.73
N GLU A 31 -8.01 -7.63 2.12
CA GLU A 31 -6.68 -7.46 1.56
C GLU A 31 -6.64 -7.57 0.01
N PRO A 32 -7.30 -8.55 -0.64
CA PRO A 32 -7.35 -8.61 -2.11
C PRO A 32 -8.10 -7.44 -2.75
N MET A 33 -9.14 -6.90 -2.09
CA MET A 33 -9.85 -5.73 -2.61
C MET A 33 -8.94 -4.50 -2.56
N ILE A 34 -8.21 -4.29 -1.46
CA ILE A 34 -7.21 -3.20 -1.38
C ILE A 34 -6.15 -3.36 -2.47
N PHE A 35 -5.64 -4.57 -2.69
CA PHE A 35 -4.69 -4.86 -3.75
C PHE A 35 -5.25 -4.51 -5.15
N GLY A 36 -6.49 -4.90 -5.45
CA GLY A 36 -7.16 -4.59 -6.71
C GLY A 36 -7.43 -3.08 -6.90
N ILE A 37 -8.06 -2.43 -5.92
CA ILE A 37 -8.32 -0.99 -5.90
C ILE A 37 -6.99 -0.20 -5.91
N GLY A 38 -5.89 -0.77 -5.42
CA GLY A 38 -4.56 -0.19 -5.50
C GLY A 38 -3.84 -0.36 -6.84
N SER A 39 -4.41 -1.08 -7.81
CA SER A 39 -3.68 -1.57 -9.00
C SER A 39 -2.38 -2.28 -8.63
N GLY A 40 -2.47 -3.25 -7.72
CA GLY A 40 -1.33 -4.01 -7.25
C GLY A 40 -0.78 -5.01 -8.28
N LEU A 41 -1.59 -5.45 -9.24
CA LEU A 41 -1.09 -6.17 -10.42
C LEU A 41 -0.28 -5.20 -11.28
N PHE A 42 1.03 -5.45 -11.36
CA PHE A 42 1.98 -4.60 -12.06
C PHE A 42 2.92 -5.48 -12.88
N PHE A 43 3.25 -5.03 -14.08
CA PHE A 43 4.29 -5.62 -14.89
C PHE A 43 5.01 -4.50 -15.64
N VAL A 44 6.34 -4.52 -15.60
CA VAL A 44 7.18 -3.65 -16.42
C VAL A 44 8.31 -4.48 -17.00
N TYR A 45 8.63 -4.21 -18.26
CA TYR A 45 9.75 -4.77 -18.99
C TYR A 45 10.56 -3.64 -19.61
N LEU A 46 11.84 -3.58 -19.27
CA LEU A 46 12.78 -2.52 -19.64
C LEU A 46 13.95 -3.13 -20.43
N PRO A 47 13.78 -3.38 -21.75
CA PRO A 47 14.77 -4.08 -22.57
C PRO A 47 16.12 -3.36 -22.67
N PHE A 48 16.12 -2.03 -22.51
CA PHE A 48 17.31 -1.19 -22.60
C PHE A 48 18.08 -1.09 -21.27
N LEU A 49 17.46 -1.48 -20.15
CA LEU A 49 18.08 -1.46 -18.84
C LEU A 49 18.56 -2.87 -18.50
N LYS A 50 19.87 -3.08 -18.45
CA LYS A 50 20.45 -4.39 -18.08
C LYS A 50 20.72 -4.44 -16.57
N VAL A 51 20.18 -5.46 -15.90
CA VAL A 51 20.49 -5.83 -14.52
C VAL A 51 21.07 -7.24 -14.56
N ASN A 52 22.30 -7.44 -14.06
CA ASN A 52 22.99 -8.74 -14.12
C ASN A 52 22.97 -9.37 -15.53
N PHE A 53 23.27 -8.59 -16.57
CA PHE A 53 23.28 -9.00 -17.97
C PHE A 53 21.92 -9.38 -18.59
N ALA A 54 20.83 -9.33 -17.83
CA ALA A 54 19.47 -9.57 -18.32
C ALA A 54 18.66 -8.26 -18.41
N PRO A 55 17.64 -8.16 -19.28
CA PRO A 55 16.67 -7.07 -19.26
C PRO A 55 16.02 -6.90 -17.88
N GLY A 56 15.89 -5.66 -17.43
CA GLY A 56 15.17 -5.35 -16.20
C GLY A 56 13.69 -5.63 -16.37
N PHE A 57 13.09 -6.36 -15.44
CA PHE A 57 11.64 -6.48 -15.32
C PHE A 57 11.22 -6.45 -13.85
N SER A 58 9.98 -6.06 -13.59
CA SER A 58 9.41 -6.07 -12.24
C SER A 58 7.92 -6.42 -12.29
N TYR A 59 7.48 -7.13 -11.26
CA TYR A 59 6.08 -7.45 -11.00
C TYR A 59 5.51 -6.64 -9.81
N ARG A 60 6.29 -5.66 -9.32
CA ARG A 60 5.96 -4.92 -8.10
C ARG A 60 5.84 -3.43 -8.40
N PRO A 61 4.75 -2.77 -7.96
CA PRO A 61 4.69 -1.32 -7.96
C PRO A 61 5.64 -0.74 -6.90
N MET A 62 5.89 0.56 -6.97
CA MET A 62 6.66 1.27 -5.94
C MET A 62 5.96 1.19 -4.58
N PRO A 63 6.72 1.12 -3.46
CA PRO A 63 6.14 1.14 -2.12
C PRO A 63 5.24 2.34 -1.90
N GLY A 64 4.09 2.13 -1.25
CA GLY A 64 3.11 3.20 -0.97
C GLY A 64 2.21 3.54 -2.16
N ALA A 65 2.45 2.99 -3.35
CA ALA A 65 1.61 3.24 -4.52
C ALA A 65 0.23 2.59 -4.41
N ILE A 66 0.15 1.40 -3.80
CA ILE A 66 -1.11 0.67 -3.62
C ILE A 66 -2.03 1.47 -2.70
N PHE A 67 -1.54 1.88 -1.52
CA PHE A 67 -2.30 2.67 -0.56
C PHE A 67 -2.72 4.02 -1.14
N SER A 68 -1.81 4.71 -1.84
CA SER A 68 -2.12 5.99 -2.49
C SER A 68 -3.25 5.89 -3.51
N LYS A 69 -3.19 4.87 -4.38
CA LYS A 69 -4.20 4.65 -5.42
C LYS A 69 -5.52 4.20 -4.80
N ALA A 70 -5.47 3.31 -3.81
CA ALA A 70 -6.65 2.85 -3.09
C ALA A 70 -7.38 4.02 -2.43
N ALA A 71 -6.68 4.85 -1.65
CA ALA A 71 -7.28 6.01 -1.01
C ALA A 71 -7.86 7.01 -2.01
N LYS A 72 -7.12 7.34 -3.08
CA LYS A 72 -7.62 8.23 -4.14
C LYS A 72 -8.92 7.73 -4.76
N ARG A 73 -9.00 6.42 -5.06
CA ARG A 73 -10.19 5.80 -5.70
C ARG A 73 -11.36 5.65 -4.74
N LEU A 74 -11.09 5.52 -3.44
CA LEU A 74 -12.10 5.48 -2.37
C LEU A 74 -12.50 6.89 -1.89
N GLY A 75 -11.95 7.97 -2.46
CA GLY A 75 -12.25 9.34 -2.05
C GLY A 75 -11.65 9.74 -0.69
N ILE A 76 -10.65 9.00 -0.19
CA ILE A 76 -10.01 9.21 1.10
C ILE A 76 -8.86 10.20 0.96
N LYS A 77 -8.86 11.26 1.78
CA LYS A 77 -7.76 12.23 1.85
C LYS A 77 -6.63 11.66 2.72
N ILE A 78 -5.43 11.56 2.16
CA ILE A 78 -4.22 11.18 2.89
C ILE A 78 -3.42 12.44 3.24
N LYS A 79 -3.11 12.63 4.53
CA LYS A 79 -2.06 13.54 4.98
C LYS A 79 -0.76 12.74 5.12
N ARG A 80 0.34 13.26 4.57
CA ARG A 80 1.68 12.68 4.73
C ARG A 80 2.55 13.67 5.45
N GLU A 81 3.20 13.20 6.51
CA GLU A 81 4.14 13.98 7.29
C GLU A 81 5.47 13.24 7.29
N LYS A 82 6.55 13.98 7.08
CA LYS A 82 7.92 13.46 7.14
C LYS A 82 8.65 14.31 8.16
N PHE A 83 9.17 13.65 9.18
CA PHE A 83 9.91 14.29 10.25
C PHE A 83 11.41 14.12 9.98
N SER A 84 12.16 15.22 10.06
CA SER A 84 13.63 15.22 9.95
C SER A 84 14.32 15.22 11.30
N ASN A 85 13.61 15.67 12.34
CA ASN A 85 14.08 15.68 13.72
C ASN A 85 13.26 14.65 14.54
N PRO A 86 13.91 13.73 15.27
CA PRO A 86 13.21 12.80 16.16
C PRO A 86 12.27 13.47 17.17
N ALA A 87 12.56 14.71 17.58
CA ALA A 87 11.70 15.45 18.51
C ALA A 87 10.39 15.95 17.88
N GLU A 88 10.27 15.94 16.56
CA GLU A 88 9.08 16.36 15.82
C GLU A 88 8.21 15.19 15.37
N ALA A 89 8.72 13.95 15.47
CA ALA A 89 8.04 12.72 15.08
C ALA A 89 7.02 12.26 16.12
#